data_AF-A0A830CFW8-F1
#
_entry.id   AF-A0A830CFW8-F1
#
_cell.length_a   1.000
_cell.length_b   1.000
_cell.length_c   1.000
_cell.angle_alpha   90.00
_cell.angle_beta   90.00
_cell.angle_gamma   90.00
#
_symmetry.space_group_name_H-M   'P 1'
#
loop_
_entity.id
_entity.type
_entity.pdbx_description
1 polymer ?
#
loop_
_entity_poly.entity_id
_entity_poly.type
_entity_poly.pdbx_seq_one_letter_code
_entity_poly.pdbx_strand_id
1 'polypeptide(L)'
;MDALAISSQPISYDFRKETWRHTLVLSFQSLGVIYGRLSTAPLYVLESIDPTDIKSPDEIHELFSFIFWTLTIIPLLKYAFIVLRADDDGEGGPFSLYSLLCRHASVGLIPSNRSSDKILQQGEDGPSKGKLENKARRAIEKHKSSHYLLLFLALLGACMILSDAVLTPAISDFSSDETKDHVANAMKKYVPTPAACVVLVCLFTLQKHGTKKIGCIFAPIVIIWLFFISGFGLYNIIHCDTQILRAVSPLYMLRFVKNINFRHWKLLSSIVLCIAGSEAMYADLGHFSKRSIKITFICFVYPVLLLTYAGQSAFISKYIGTAEAFHLSESMPNKTLQHLFAVLSLLASAVGSQATITAGFSIINQCQALNCFPRVKVVHTSEQILGQVYVPDVNWFFMTLSLAITIGLHDVSQLGKATGMVFVHVFYVII
;
A
#
# COMPACT_ATOMS: atom_id res chain seq x y z
N MET A 1 45.99 19.87 -27.90
CA MET A 1 46.72 18.63 -27.60
C MET A 1 46.77 18.50 -26.08
N ASP A 2 46.01 17.67 -25.37
CA ASP A 2 45.03 16.65 -25.73
C ASP A 2 44.02 16.54 -24.58
N ALA A 3 42.75 16.39 -24.96
CA ALA A 3 41.66 16.09 -24.05
C ALA A 3 41.74 14.61 -23.66
N LEU A 4 41.89 14.31 -22.37
CA LEU A 4 41.73 12.97 -21.83
C LEU A 4 40.25 12.60 -21.85
N ALA A 5 39.85 11.95 -22.95
CA ALA A 5 38.58 11.26 -23.08
C ALA A 5 38.54 10.08 -22.08
N ILE A 6 37.91 10.32 -20.93
CA ILE A 6 37.48 9.24 -20.05
C ILE A 6 36.30 8.56 -20.76
N SER A 7 36.62 7.44 -21.41
CA SER A 7 35.66 6.48 -21.94
C SER A 7 34.74 6.00 -20.81
N SER A 8 33.58 6.65 -20.67
CA SER A 8 32.48 6.14 -19.86
C SER A 8 31.81 5.01 -20.63
N GLN A 9 32.37 3.80 -20.55
CA GLN A 9 31.65 2.62 -20.98
C GLN A 9 30.35 2.51 -20.18
N PRO A 10 29.18 2.35 -20.81
CA PRO A 10 27.96 2.04 -20.08
C PRO A 10 28.17 0.66 -19.45
N ILE A 11 28.17 0.60 -18.13
CA ILE A 11 28.11 -0.66 -17.38
C ILE A 11 26.78 -1.30 -17.75
N SER A 12 26.81 -2.17 -18.77
CA SER A 12 25.72 -3.06 -19.09
C SER A 12 25.57 -4.00 -17.89
N TYR A 13 24.60 -3.71 -17.03
CA TYR A 13 24.22 -4.61 -15.95
C TYR A 13 23.61 -5.86 -16.58
N ASP A 14 24.44 -6.90 -16.68
CA ASP A 14 24.01 -8.24 -17.02
C ASP A 14 22.91 -8.65 -16.04
N PHE A 15 21.69 -8.84 -16.58
CA PHE A 15 20.52 -9.36 -15.89
C PHE A 15 20.82 -10.82 -15.52
N ARG A 16 21.66 -11.00 -14.51
CA ARG A 16 22.15 -12.28 -14.00
C ARG A 16 20.93 -13.18 -13.82
N LYS A 17 20.90 -14.32 -14.53
CA LYS A 17 19.83 -15.33 -14.47
C LYS A 17 19.32 -15.47 -13.03
N GLU A 18 18.15 -14.92 -12.74
CA GLU A 18 17.54 -15.02 -11.42
C GLU A 18 17.44 -16.49 -11.04
N THR A 19 18.26 -16.92 -10.09
CA THR A 19 18.17 -18.27 -9.55
C THR A 19 16.91 -18.32 -8.70
N TRP A 20 16.12 -19.40 -8.79
CA TRP A 20 14.89 -19.58 -7.99
C TRP A 20 15.08 -19.30 -6.50
N ARG A 21 16.26 -19.61 -5.95
CA ARG A 21 16.64 -19.28 -4.57
C ARG A 21 16.63 -17.77 -4.30
N HIS A 22 17.14 -16.96 -5.22
CA HIS A 22 17.16 -15.50 -5.10
C HIS A 22 15.74 -14.92 -5.14
N THR A 23 14.90 -15.41 -6.05
CA THR A 23 13.49 -15.01 -6.12
C THR A 23 12.73 -15.36 -4.84
N LEU A 24 12.95 -16.55 -4.26
CA LEU A 24 12.31 -16.94 -3.00
C LEU A 24 12.76 -16.10 -1.80
N VAL A 25 14.05 -15.75 -1.73
CA VAL A 25 14.56 -14.86 -0.67
C VAL A 25 13.96 -13.46 -0.80
N LEU A 26 13.87 -12.91 -2.03
CA LEU A 26 13.19 -11.65 -2.28
C LEU A 26 11.69 -11.74 -1.98
N SER A 27 11.04 -12.88 -2.26
CA SER A 27 9.62 -13.10 -1.96
C SER A 27 9.35 -13.12 -0.47
N PHE A 28 10.28 -13.69 0.31
CA PHE A 28 10.21 -13.65 1.76
C PHE A 28 10.41 -12.22 2.27
N GLN A 29 11.44 -11.52 1.79
CA GLN A 29 11.72 -10.14 2.22
C GLN A 29 10.60 -9.16 1.84
N SER A 30 9.93 -9.36 0.71
CA SER A 30 8.84 -8.47 0.26
C SER A 30 7.64 -8.50 1.21
N LEU A 31 7.44 -9.57 1.99
CA LEU A 31 6.41 -9.61 3.04
C LEU A 31 6.64 -8.57 4.13
N GLY A 32 7.89 -8.41 4.55
CA GLY A 32 8.25 -7.46 5.60
C GLY A 32 8.35 -6.01 5.14
N VAL A 33 8.44 -5.75 3.83
CA VAL A 33 8.68 -4.40 3.29
C VAL A 33 7.50 -3.85 2.50
N ILE A 34 6.90 -4.65 1.61
CA ILE A 34 5.83 -4.19 0.72
C ILE A 34 4.47 -4.44 1.37
N TYR A 35 4.26 -5.65 1.88
CA TYR A 35 2.91 -6.11 2.25
C TYR A 35 2.49 -5.74 3.67
N GLY A 36 3.34 -5.08 4.46
CA GLY A 36 3.00 -4.67 5.82
C GLY A 36 1.70 -3.87 5.86
N ARG A 37 1.59 -2.81 5.05
CA ARG A 37 0.40 -1.94 5.07
C ARG A 37 -0.86 -2.69 4.63
N LEU A 38 -0.78 -3.41 3.52
CA LEU A 38 -1.89 -4.19 2.99
C LEU A 38 -2.35 -5.30 3.96
N SER A 39 -1.41 -5.92 4.69
CA SER A 39 -1.68 -6.99 5.66
C SER A 39 -2.34 -6.49 6.95
N THR A 40 -2.18 -5.20 7.26
CA THR A 40 -2.78 -4.56 8.45
C THR A 40 -4.14 -3.94 8.16
N ALA A 41 -4.52 -3.78 6.89
CA ALA A 41 -5.82 -3.21 6.50
C ALA A 41 -7.04 -3.86 7.18
N PRO A 42 -7.11 -5.20 7.38
CA PRO A 42 -8.23 -5.84 8.07
C PRO A 42 -8.46 -5.36 9.52
N LEU A 43 -7.48 -4.73 10.16
CA LEU A 43 -7.67 -4.12 11.48
C LEU A 43 -8.63 -2.93 11.44
N TYR A 44 -8.66 -2.19 10.34
CA TYR A 44 -9.30 -0.87 10.29
C TYR A 44 -10.50 -0.82 9.34
N VAL A 45 -10.52 -1.65 8.30
CA VAL A 45 -11.49 -1.55 7.20
C VAL A 45 -12.92 -1.77 7.67
N LEU A 46 -13.18 -2.81 8.46
CA LEU A 46 -14.53 -3.04 8.99
C LEU A 46 -14.75 -2.24 10.29
N GLU A 47 -13.72 -2.03 11.10
CA GLU A 47 -13.82 -1.20 12.31
C GLU A 47 -14.20 0.27 12.01
N SER A 48 -13.80 0.81 10.86
CA SER A 48 -14.12 2.19 10.48
C SER A 48 -15.58 2.40 10.07
N ILE A 49 -16.33 1.31 9.88
CA ILE A 49 -17.74 1.35 9.52
C ILE A 49 -18.58 1.67 10.75
N ASP A 50 -19.52 2.59 10.61
CA ASP A 50 -20.50 2.85 11.66
C ASP A 50 -21.47 1.67 11.75
N PRO A 51 -21.61 1.00 12.91
CA PRO A 51 -22.53 -0.12 13.08
C PRO A 51 -23.99 0.24 12.75
N THR A 52 -24.37 1.51 12.88
CA THR A 52 -25.71 1.99 12.52
C THR A 52 -25.95 2.08 11.02
N ASP A 53 -24.88 2.10 10.22
CA ASP A 53 -24.96 2.15 8.77
C ASP A 53 -25.34 0.78 8.17
N ILE A 54 -25.22 -0.32 8.92
CA ILE A 54 -25.58 -1.67 8.46
C ILE A 54 -26.83 -2.18 9.19
N LYS A 55 -27.86 -2.53 8.41
CA LYS A 55 -29.20 -2.88 8.95
C LYS A 55 -29.57 -4.35 8.79
N SER A 56 -28.93 -5.06 7.86
CA SER A 56 -29.26 -6.46 7.58
C SER A 56 -28.00 -7.28 7.30
N PRO A 57 -28.04 -8.61 7.54
CA PRO A 57 -26.95 -9.50 7.16
C PRO A 57 -26.70 -9.48 5.64
N ASP A 58 -27.74 -9.29 4.82
CA ASP A 58 -27.58 -9.16 3.36
C ASP A 58 -26.69 -7.97 2.97
N GLU A 59 -26.75 -6.85 3.70
CA GLU A 59 -25.86 -5.69 3.47
C GLU A 59 -24.38 -6.05 3.77
N ILE A 60 -24.12 -6.98 4.69
CA ILE A 60 -22.77 -7.51 4.96
C ILE A 60 -22.27 -8.41 3.81
N HIS A 61 -23.13 -9.25 3.25
CA HIS A 61 -22.79 -10.03 2.04
C HIS A 61 -22.46 -9.12 0.87
N GLU A 62 -23.24 -8.06 0.66
CA GLU A 62 -23.01 -7.03 -0.34
C GLU A 62 -21.67 -6.29 -0.12
N LEU A 63 -21.39 -5.90 1.11
CA LEU A 63 -20.13 -5.26 1.51
C LEU A 63 -18.92 -6.16 1.26
N PHE A 64 -18.98 -7.42 1.72
CA PHE A 64 -17.90 -8.39 1.50
C PHE A 64 -17.66 -8.64 0.00
N SER A 65 -18.73 -8.76 -0.79
CA SER A 65 -18.61 -8.90 -2.24
C SER A 65 -17.86 -7.73 -2.86
N PHE A 66 -18.16 -6.51 -2.42
CA PHE A 66 -17.48 -5.33 -2.90
C PHE A 66 -15.99 -5.36 -2.53
N ILE A 67 -15.64 -5.64 -1.28
CA ILE A 67 -14.25 -5.79 -0.83
C ILE A 67 -13.51 -6.85 -1.66
N PHE A 68 -14.14 -8.03 -1.86
CA PHE A 68 -13.59 -9.12 -2.67
C PHE A 68 -13.24 -8.64 -4.08
N TRP A 69 -14.19 -8.01 -4.78
CA TRP A 69 -13.98 -7.55 -6.16
C TRP A 69 -13.04 -6.36 -6.25
N THR A 70 -13.03 -5.47 -5.25
CA THR A 70 -12.06 -4.38 -5.17
C THR A 70 -10.63 -4.91 -4.99
N LEU A 71 -10.39 -5.89 -4.12
CA LEU A 71 -9.08 -6.56 -3.98
C LEU A 71 -8.68 -7.32 -5.24
N THR A 72 -9.65 -7.94 -5.92
CA THR A 72 -9.43 -8.68 -7.17
C THR A 72 -9.10 -7.76 -8.35
N ILE A 73 -9.80 -6.63 -8.48
CA ILE A 73 -9.63 -5.73 -9.62
C ILE A 73 -8.41 -4.84 -9.43
N ILE A 74 -8.21 -4.28 -8.24
CA ILE A 74 -7.18 -3.27 -8.00
C ILE A 74 -5.83 -3.94 -7.68
N PRO A 75 -5.56 -4.51 -6.50
CA PRO A 75 -4.30 -5.20 -6.22
C PRO A 75 -3.95 -6.34 -7.19
N LEU A 76 -4.89 -7.26 -7.48
CA LEU A 76 -4.59 -8.43 -8.29
C LEU A 76 -4.52 -8.11 -9.79
N LEU A 77 -5.61 -7.65 -10.40
CA LEU A 77 -5.64 -7.44 -11.85
C LEU A 77 -4.82 -6.21 -12.27
N LYS A 78 -5.12 -5.02 -11.72
CA LYS A 78 -4.41 -3.78 -12.07
C LYS A 78 -2.95 -3.85 -11.62
N TYR A 79 -2.66 -4.02 -10.33
CA TYR A 79 -1.27 -3.93 -9.87
C TYR A 79 -0.43 -5.14 -10.29
N ALA A 80 -0.84 -6.36 -9.91
CA ALA A 80 -0.02 -7.53 -10.16
C ALA A 80 0.12 -7.85 -11.66
N PHE A 81 -0.95 -7.81 -12.45
CA PHE A 81 -0.86 -8.21 -13.87
C PHE A 81 -0.51 -7.08 -14.85
N ILE A 82 -0.98 -5.86 -14.61
CA ILE A 82 -0.83 -4.74 -15.56
C ILE A 82 0.32 -3.82 -15.14
N VAL A 83 0.21 -3.17 -13.98
CA VAL A 83 1.10 -2.07 -13.58
C VAL A 83 2.54 -2.56 -13.31
N LEU A 84 2.74 -3.75 -12.75
CA LEU A 84 4.09 -4.33 -12.58
C LEU A 84 4.83 -4.59 -13.92
N ARG A 85 4.15 -4.53 -15.07
CA ARG A 85 4.78 -4.61 -16.40
C ARG A 85 5.18 -3.24 -16.96
N ALA A 86 4.68 -2.16 -16.38
CA ALA A 86 4.94 -0.79 -16.80
C ALA A 86 6.03 -0.17 -15.91
N ASP A 87 7.24 -0.71 -15.99
CA ASP A 87 8.42 -0.23 -15.26
C ASP A 87 9.33 0.61 -16.15
N ASP A 88 10.02 1.58 -15.55
CA ASP A 88 11.03 2.41 -16.20
C ASP A 88 12.41 2.02 -15.66
N ASP A 89 13.19 1.31 -16.46
CA ASP A 89 14.53 0.80 -16.11
C ASP A 89 14.57 0.02 -14.76
N GLY A 90 13.50 -0.70 -14.44
CA GLY A 90 13.35 -1.49 -13.21
C GLY A 90 12.75 -0.74 -12.02
N GLU A 91 12.54 0.57 -12.13
CA GLU A 91 11.84 1.39 -11.13
C GLU A 91 10.33 1.44 -11.42
N GLY A 92 9.53 1.58 -10.37
CA GLY A 92 8.07 1.72 -10.46
C GLY A 92 7.56 2.84 -9.56
N GLY A 93 6.28 3.20 -9.69
CA GLY A 93 5.66 4.32 -8.96
C GLY A 93 5.09 5.40 -9.89
N PRO A 94 4.36 6.38 -9.35
CA PRO A 94 3.68 7.41 -10.14
C PRO A 94 4.63 8.20 -11.07
N PHE A 95 5.86 8.47 -10.62
CA PHE A 95 6.85 9.19 -11.41
C PHE A 95 7.58 8.33 -12.43
N SER A 96 7.79 7.04 -12.14
CA SER A 96 8.24 6.07 -13.14
C SER A 96 7.22 5.98 -14.29
N LEU A 97 5.93 5.88 -13.95
CA LEU A 97 4.86 5.90 -14.96
C LEU A 97 4.83 7.21 -15.76
N TYR A 98 5.01 8.35 -15.09
CA TYR A 98 5.12 9.66 -15.74
C TYR A 98 6.30 9.71 -16.73
N SER A 99 7.49 9.27 -16.31
CA SER A 99 8.69 9.19 -17.16
C SER A 99 8.47 8.28 -18.36
N LEU A 100 7.90 7.09 -18.15
CA LEU A 100 7.59 6.13 -19.21
C LEU A 100 6.60 6.71 -20.24
N LEU A 101 5.55 7.39 -19.77
CA LEU A 101 4.59 8.11 -20.60
C LEU A 101 5.26 9.24 -21.38
N CYS A 102 6.14 10.02 -20.75
CA CYS A 102 6.89 11.07 -21.42
C CYS A 102 7.78 10.52 -22.54
N ARG A 103 8.44 9.38 -22.31
CA ARG A 103 9.35 8.72 -23.26
C ARG A 103 8.62 8.06 -24.44
N HIS A 104 7.54 7.31 -24.18
CA HIS A 104 6.83 6.55 -25.22
C HIS A 104 5.77 7.37 -25.95
N ALA A 105 5.11 8.32 -25.26
CA ALA A 105 4.09 9.14 -25.88
C ALA A 105 4.63 10.49 -26.42
N SER A 106 5.89 10.85 -26.14
CA SER A 106 6.49 12.16 -26.46
C SER A 106 5.80 13.34 -25.73
N VAL A 107 5.34 13.10 -24.50
CA VAL A 107 4.40 13.97 -23.74
C VAL A 107 5.09 14.79 -22.63
N GLY A 108 6.42 14.74 -22.51
CA GLY A 108 7.14 15.33 -21.39
C GLY A 108 7.60 16.78 -21.57
N LEU A 109 7.65 17.53 -20.46
CA LEU A 109 8.42 18.77 -20.29
C LEU A 109 9.91 18.49 -19.97
N ILE A 110 10.26 17.23 -19.71
CA ILE A 110 11.62 16.77 -19.42
C ILE A 110 12.39 16.74 -20.75
N PRO A 111 13.61 17.31 -20.85
CA PRO A 111 14.41 17.21 -22.06
C PRO A 111 14.80 15.75 -22.26
N SER A 112 14.11 15.06 -23.16
CA SER A 112 14.50 13.70 -23.57
C SER A 112 15.88 13.78 -24.21
N ASN A 113 16.82 13.01 -23.67
CA ASN A 113 18.14 12.92 -24.24
C ASN A 113 18.01 12.21 -25.60
N ARG A 114 18.02 13.00 -26.68
CA ARG A 114 17.72 12.66 -28.08
C ARG A 114 18.53 11.48 -28.67
N SER A 115 19.48 10.93 -27.92
CA SER A 115 20.35 9.81 -28.33
C SER A 115 19.75 8.43 -28.05
N SER A 116 18.99 8.25 -26.95
CA SER A 116 18.41 6.93 -26.60
C SER A 116 17.21 6.56 -27.47
N ASP A 117 16.46 7.55 -27.94
CA ASP A 117 15.31 7.36 -28.84
C ASP A 117 15.72 6.84 -30.23
N LYS A 118 16.94 7.16 -30.69
CA LYS A 118 17.44 6.67 -31.99
C LYS A 118 17.77 5.17 -31.98
N ILE A 119 18.10 4.61 -30.81
CA ILE A 119 18.50 3.21 -30.69
C ILE A 119 17.27 2.30 -30.50
N LEU A 120 16.24 2.76 -29.80
CA LEU A 120 15.00 2.00 -29.60
C LEU A 120 14.04 2.05 -30.79
N GLN A 121 14.02 3.15 -31.55
CA GLN A 121 13.22 3.23 -32.78
C GLN A 121 13.75 2.33 -33.92
N GLN A 122 14.96 1.79 -33.79
CA GLN A 122 15.52 0.86 -34.78
C GLN A 122 15.14 -0.61 -34.54
N GLY A 123 14.44 -0.93 -33.43
CA GLY A 123 14.21 -2.32 -32.99
C GLY A 123 12.77 -2.82 -32.99
N GLU A 124 11.74 -1.98 -33.17
CA GLU A 124 10.33 -2.39 -33.06
C GLU A 124 9.50 -2.06 -34.32
N ASP A 125 9.87 -2.65 -35.46
CA ASP A 125 8.96 -2.80 -36.61
C ASP A 125 8.27 -4.17 -36.55
N GLY A 126 7.16 -4.25 -35.78
CA GLY A 126 6.27 -5.42 -35.71
C GLY A 126 4.81 -5.00 -35.99
N PRO A 127 4.11 -5.60 -36.98
CA PRO A 127 2.81 -5.09 -37.42
C PRO A 127 1.68 -5.69 -36.57
N SER A 128 1.02 -4.90 -35.69
CA SER A 128 -0.43 -5.06 -35.34
C SER A 128 -0.99 -4.22 -34.19
N LYS A 129 -0.21 -3.49 -33.36
CA LYS A 129 -0.76 -2.70 -32.22
C LYS A 129 -1.24 -1.27 -32.55
N GLY A 130 -1.16 -0.84 -33.81
CA GLY A 130 -1.05 0.58 -34.18
C GLY A 130 -2.32 1.43 -34.43
N LYS A 131 -3.52 1.13 -33.92
CA LYS A 131 -4.70 2.02 -34.14
C LYS A 131 -5.19 2.79 -32.92
N LEU A 132 -5.39 2.12 -31.77
CA LEU A 132 -5.85 2.78 -30.54
C LEU A 132 -4.74 3.60 -29.88
N GLU A 133 -3.54 3.01 -29.83
CA GLU A 133 -2.32 3.63 -29.30
C GLU A 133 -1.98 4.93 -30.04
N ASN A 134 -2.12 4.91 -31.36
CA ASN A 134 -1.90 6.07 -32.23
C ASN A 134 -2.99 7.16 -32.13
N LYS A 135 -4.16 6.88 -31.55
CA LYS A 135 -5.23 7.88 -31.35
C LYS A 135 -5.10 8.55 -29.99
N ALA A 136 -4.82 7.78 -28.93
CA ALA A 136 -4.53 8.30 -27.60
C ALA A 136 -3.26 9.17 -27.62
N ARG A 137 -2.19 8.68 -28.26
CA ARG A 137 -0.93 9.43 -28.42
C ARG A 137 -1.15 10.78 -29.12
N ARG A 138 -1.89 10.79 -30.24
CA ARG A 138 -2.21 12.01 -30.99
C ARG A 138 -3.13 12.98 -30.23
N ALA A 139 -4.00 12.49 -29.34
CA ALA A 139 -4.85 13.35 -28.52
C ALA A 139 -4.06 14.05 -27.40
N ILE A 140 -3.11 13.34 -26.80
CA ILE A 140 -2.27 13.85 -25.71
C ILE A 140 -1.21 14.84 -26.23
N GLU A 141 -0.57 14.52 -27.36
CA GLU A 141 0.45 15.35 -28.02
C GLU A 141 -0.10 16.71 -28.51
N LYS A 142 -1.41 16.77 -28.81
CA LYS A 142 -2.06 17.97 -29.35
C LYS A 142 -2.24 19.09 -28.33
N HIS A 143 -2.32 18.77 -27.03
CA HIS A 143 -2.65 19.76 -25.99
C HIS A 143 -1.57 19.86 -24.90
N LYS A 144 -0.87 21.00 -24.85
CA LYS A 144 0.05 21.35 -23.74
C LYS A 144 -0.58 21.20 -22.36
N SER A 145 -1.90 21.41 -22.24
CA SER A 145 -2.65 21.19 -20.99
C SER A 145 -2.57 19.74 -20.48
N SER A 146 -2.54 18.75 -21.38
CA SER A 146 -2.43 17.33 -21.00
C SER A 146 -1.08 16.99 -20.37
N HIS A 147 -0.01 17.68 -20.76
CA HIS A 147 1.33 17.47 -20.20
C HIS A 147 1.39 17.97 -18.75
N TYR A 148 0.82 19.15 -18.50
CA TYR A 148 0.68 19.71 -17.16
C TYR A 148 -0.28 18.90 -16.28
N LEU A 149 -1.41 18.43 -16.85
CA LEU A 149 -2.35 17.57 -16.14
C LEU A 149 -1.68 16.26 -15.70
N LEU A 150 -0.88 15.64 -16.57
CA LEU A 150 -0.19 14.40 -16.26
C LEU A 150 0.87 14.60 -15.15
N LEU A 151 1.63 15.70 -15.21
CA LEU A 151 2.57 16.06 -14.16
C LEU A 151 1.85 16.36 -12.83
N PHE A 152 0.74 17.08 -12.88
CA PHE A 152 -0.10 17.36 -11.72
C PHE A 152 -0.61 16.07 -11.08
N LEU A 153 -1.07 15.10 -11.89
CA LEU A 153 -1.56 13.82 -11.38
C LEU A 153 -0.44 12.98 -10.74
N ALA A 154 0.76 13.00 -11.31
CA ALA A 154 1.94 12.34 -10.74
C ALA A 154 2.35 12.98 -9.41
N LEU A 155 2.38 14.32 -9.33
CA LEU A 155 2.63 15.06 -8.10
C LEU A 155 1.55 14.81 -7.04
N LEU A 156 0.28 14.76 -7.44
CA LEU A 156 -0.83 14.46 -6.53
C LEU A 156 -0.68 13.06 -5.93
N GLY A 157 -0.39 12.05 -6.76
CA GLY A 157 -0.13 10.68 -6.29
C GLY A 157 1.09 10.60 -5.35
N ALA A 158 2.15 11.35 -5.64
CA ALA A 158 3.32 11.40 -4.77
C ALA A 158 3.02 12.05 -3.42
N CYS A 159 2.25 13.15 -3.39
CA CYS A 159 1.79 13.78 -2.16
C CYS A 159 0.91 12.84 -1.32
N MET A 160 0.09 12.00 -1.95
CA MET A 160 -0.69 10.99 -1.24
C MET A 160 0.20 9.97 -0.53
N ILE A 161 1.16 9.37 -1.26
CA ILE A 161 2.08 8.39 -0.69
C ILE A 161 2.89 9.03 0.45
N LEU A 162 3.30 10.30 0.27
CA LEU A 162 3.99 11.07 1.31
C LEU A 162 3.13 11.30 2.55
N SER A 163 1.84 11.58 2.35
CA SER A 163 0.88 11.77 3.44
C SER A 163 0.64 10.45 4.18
N ASP A 164 0.58 9.33 3.46
CA ASP A 164 0.42 7.99 4.06
C ASP A 164 1.65 7.56 4.87
N ALA A 165 2.85 7.91 4.41
CA ALA A 165 4.11 7.69 5.14
C ALA A 165 4.15 8.39 6.51
N VAL A 166 3.37 9.47 6.68
CA VAL A 166 3.28 10.24 7.92
C VAL A 166 2.08 9.81 8.77
N LEU A 167 0.92 9.59 8.14
CA LEU A 167 -0.35 9.28 8.81
C LEU A 167 -0.40 7.84 9.32
N THR A 168 0.09 6.86 8.55
CA THR A 168 0.05 5.45 8.94
C THR A 168 0.77 5.20 10.27
N PRO A 169 2.02 5.68 10.49
CA PRO A 169 2.67 5.59 11.79
C PRO A 169 1.85 6.22 12.92
N ALA A 170 1.28 7.42 12.71
CA ALA A 170 0.52 8.10 13.73
C ALA A 170 -0.78 7.37 14.12
N ILE A 171 -1.46 6.72 13.17
CA ILE A 171 -2.71 5.98 13.42
C ILE A 171 -2.43 4.58 13.99
N SER A 172 -1.31 3.96 13.59
CA SER A 172 -0.99 2.56 13.90
C SER A 172 -0.96 2.25 15.40
N ASP A 173 -0.38 3.12 16.22
CA ASP A 173 -0.22 2.87 17.66
C ASP A 173 -1.53 2.95 18.46
N PHE A 174 -2.50 3.72 17.98
CA PHE A 174 -3.78 3.89 18.67
C PHE A 174 -4.81 2.81 18.35
N SER A 175 -4.55 2.02 17.32
CA SER A 175 -5.46 0.96 16.86
C SER A 175 -5.30 -0.36 17.61
N SER A 176 -4.19 -0.53 18.33
CA SER A 176 -3.99 -1.70 19.17
C SER A 176 -4.98 -1.67 20.33
N ASP A 177 -5.69 -2.78 20.51
CA ASP A 177 -6.75 -2.95 21.51
C ASP A 177 -6.24 -2.81 22.95
N GLU A 178 -4.94 -3.12 23.22
CA GLU A 178 -4.35 -2.87 24.54
C GLU A 178 -4.43 -1.39 24.93
N THR A 179 -4.32 -0.48 23.96
CA THR A 179 -4.43 0.96 24.21
C THR A 179 -5.87 1.40 24.49
N LYS A 180 -6.88 0.63 24.05
CA LYS A 180 -8.31 0.92 24.25
C LYS A 180 -8.85 0.29 25.54
N ASP A 181 -8.44 -0.93 25.91
CA ASP A 181 -8.96 -1.63 27.08
C ASP A 181 -8.30 -1.23 28.41
N HIS A 182 -7.03 -0.81 28.39
CA HIS A 182 -6.41 -0.22 29.59
C HIS A 182 -7.02 1.15 29.98
N VAL A 183 -7.97 1.66 29.18
CA VAL A 183 -8.73 2.89 29.42
C VAL A 183 -9.95 2.64 30.32
N ALA A 184 -10.27 1.38 30.69
CA ALA A 184 -11.41 1.10 31.55
C ALA A 184 -11.22 1.52 33.01
N ASN A 185 -10.00 1.58 33.58
CA ASN A 185 -9.79 2.09 34.95
C ASN A 185 -8.38 2.66 35.22
N ALA A 186 -8.36 3.86 35.84
CA ALA A 186 -7.27 4.52 36.59
C ALA A 186 -6.06 5.20 35.92
N MET A 187 -5.87 5.25 34.60
CA MET A 187 -4.79 6.08 33.97
C MET A 187 -5.21 6.84 32.70
N LYS A 188 -6.42 7.41 32.73
CA LYS A 188 -7.12 8.04 31.58
C LYS A 188 -6.53 9.32 30.97
N LYS A 189 -5.33 9.79 31.34
CA LYS A 189 -4.88 11.13 30.88
C LYS A 189 -3.43 11.30 30.40
N TYR A 190 -2.51 10.38 30.66
CA TYR A 190 -1.09 10.62 30.36
C TYR A 190 -0.27 9.42 29.89
N VAL A 191 -0.82 8.19 29.90
CA VAL A 191 -0.05 6.96 29.63
C VAL A 191 -0.12 6.44 28.19
N PRO A 192 -1.20 6.63 27.41
CA PRO A 192 -1.23 6.14 26.02
C PRO A 192 -0.22 6.85 25.10
N THR A 193 -0.07 8.17 25.25
CA THR A 193 0.73 8.99 24.33
C THR A 193 2.25 8.70 24.42
N PRO A 194 2.87 8.54 25.60
CA PRO A 194 4.31 8.27 25.68
C PRO A 194 4.73 6.92 25.10
N ALA A 195 3.94 5.86 25.30
CA ALA A 195 4.26 4.53 24.79
C ALA A 195 4.25 4.51 23.25
N ALA A 196 3.23 5.11 22.63
CA ALA A 196 3.15 5.31 21.19
C ALA A 196 4.36 6.12 20.67
N CYS A 197 4.69 7.23 21.33
CA CYS A 197 5.88 8.01 20.95
C CYS A 197 7.18 7.18 21.01
N VAL A 198 7.34 6.28 22.00
CA VAL A 198 8.52 5.39 22.09
C VAL A 198 8.56 4.40 20.93
N VAL A 199 7.43 3.78 20.59
CA VAL A 199 7.34 2.85 19.44
C VAL A 199 7.67 3.58 18.13
N LEU A 200 7.09 4.76 17.90
CA LEU A 200 7.39 5.61 16.75
C LEU A 200 8.87 5.97 16.66
N VAL A 201 9.46 6.47 17.75
CA VAL A 201 10.90 6.83 17.76
C VAL A 201 11.77 5.60 17.50
N CYS A 202 11.44 4.45 18.10
CA CYS A 202 12.15 3.19 17.83
C CYS A 202 12.05 2.82 16.35
N LEU A 203 10.86 2.90 15.76
CA LEU A 203 10.61 2.59 14.36
C LEU A 203 11.40 3.49 13.41
N PHE A 204 11.37 4.80 13.62
CA PHE A 204 12.08 5.77 12.78
C PHE A 204 13.61 5.71 12.96
N THR A 205 14.10 5.36 14.14
CA THR A 205 15.54 5.17 14.37
C THR A 205 16.06 3.86 13.79
N LEU A 206 15.21 2.83 13.67
CA LEU A 206 15.56 1.56 13.04
C LEU A 206 15.77 1.68 11.52
N GLN A 207 15.13 2.65 10.85
CA GLN A 207 15.21 2.84 9.39
C GLN A 207 16.64 2.97 8.85
N LYS A 208 17.58 3.48 9.66
CA LYS A 208 19.01 3.62 9.27
C LYS A 208 19.71 2.30 8.95
N HIS A 209 19.18 1.16 9.42
CA HIS A 209 19.79 -0.15 9.21
C HIS A 209 19.52 -0.75 7.83
N GLY A 210 18.74 -0.04 7.00
CA GLY A 210 18.48 -0.37 5.61
C GLY A 210 17.39 -1.41 5.40
N THR A 211 16.68 -1.27 4.28
CA THR A 211 15.49 -2.05 3.92
C THR A 211 15.73 -3.55 3.89
N LYS A 212 16.92 -4.00 3.48
CA LYS A 212 17.27 -5.43 3.42
C LYS A 212 17.27 -6.11 4.79
N LYS A 213 17.89 -5.49 5.81
CA LYS A 213 17.95 -6.06 7.17
C LYS A 213 16.60 -5.98 7.85
N ILE A 214 15.93 -4.84 7.69
CA ILE A 214 14.59 -4.59 8.25
C ILE A 214 13.58 -5.60 7.68
N GLY A 215 13.55 -5.77 6.36
CA GLY A 215 12.65 -6.73 5.70
C GLY A 215 12.84 -8.17 6.16
N CYS A 216 14.08 -8.59 6.45
CA CYS A 216 14.35 -9.93 7.00
C CYS A 216 13.79 -10.12 8.42
N ILE A 217 13.81 -9.09 9.26
CA ILE A 217 13.29 -9.15 10.64
C ILE A 217 11.76 -9.05 10.66
N PHE A 218 11.20 -8.26 9.75
CA PHE A 218 9.77 -7.97 9.70
C PHE A 218 8.94 -9.01 8.93
N ALA A 219 9.54 -9.72 7.97
CA ALA A 219 8.85 -10.78 7.23
C ALA A 219 8.27 -11.88 8.14
N PRO A 220 9.00 -12.44 9.14
CA PRO A 220 8.44 -13.38 10.11
C PRO A 220 7.21 -12.85 10.86
N ILE A 221 7.24 -11.57 11.27
CA ILE A 221 6.15 -10.92 12.00
C ILE A 221 4.89 -10.91 11.13
N VAL A 222 5.02 -10.47 9.87
CA VAL A 222 3.89 -10.43 8.93
C VAL A 222 3.38 -11.84 8.61
N ILE A 223 4.26 -12.82 8.46
CA ILE A 223 3.86 -14.21 8.21
C ILE A 223 3.04 -14.76 9.39
N ILE A 224 3.53 -14.60 10.61
CA ILE A 224 2.83 -15.04 11.82
C ILE A 224 1.47 -14.34 11.93
N TRP A 225 1.45 -13.02 11.73
CA TRP A 225 0.23 -12.22 11.71
C TRP A 225 -0.79 -12.72 10.69
N LEU A 226 -0.37 -12.89 9.43
CA LEU A 226 -1.21 -13.34 8.33
C LEU A 226 -1.78 -14.75 8.56
N PHE A 227 -0.96 -15.69 9.03
CA PHE A 227 -1.46 -17.03 9.39
C PHE A 227 -2.44 -16.98 10.55
N PHE A 228 -2.19 -16.13 11.54
CA PHE A 228 -3.06 -15.98 12.70
C PHE A 228 -4.45 -15.46 12.29
N ILE A 229 -4.53 -14.32 11.60
CA ILE A 229 -5.82 -13.75 11.15
C ILE A 229 -6.54 -14.64 10.15
N SER A 230 -5.81 -15.36 9.28
CA SER A 230 -6.39 -16.30 8.33
C SER A 230 -6.99 -17.52 9.03
N GLY A 231 -6.34 -18.05 10.07
CA GLY A 231 -6.87 -19.14 10.89
C GLY A 231 -8.21 -18.78 11.53
N PHE A 232 -8.32 -17.59 12.13
CA PHE A 232 -9.60 -17.10 12.67
C PHE A 232 -10.62 -16.77 11.58
N GLY A 233 -10.17 -16.24 10.46
CA GLY A 233 -11.01 -16.02 9.29
C GLY A 233 -11.71 -17.32 8.87
N LEU A 234 -10.95 -18.40 8.73
CA LEU A 234 -11.48 -19.73 8.40
C LEU A 234 -12.43 -20.26 9.48
N TYR A 235 -12.05 -20.13 10.76
CA TYR A 235 -12.89 -20.54 11.89
C TYR A 235 -14.26 -19.85 11.88
N ASN A 236 -14.29 -18.53 11.62
CA ASN A 236 -15.50 -17.73 11.59
C ASN A 236 -16.40 -18.05 10.39
N ILE A 237 -15.83 -18.34 9.22
CA ILE A 237 -16.62 -18.79 8.05
C ILE A 237 -17.35 -20.10 8.37
N ILE A 238 -16.68 -21.04 9.04
CA ILE A 238 -17.26 -22.35 9.35
C ILE A 238 -18.30 -22.25 10.47
N HIS A 239 -18.05 -21.46 11.52
CA HIS A 239 -18.91 -21.40 12.71
C HIS A 239 -20.00 -20.32 12.70
N CYS A 240 -19.80 -19.22 11.97
CA CYS A 240 -20.73 -18.09 11.99
C CYS A 240 -21.65 -18.08 10.77
N ASP A 241 -21.10 -18.02 9.56
CA ASP A 241 -21.89 -17.94 8.33
C ASP A 241 -21.14 -18.53 7.13
N THR A 242 -21.55 -19.73 6.70
CA THR A 242 -21.02 -20.40 5.51
C THR A 242 -21.56 -19.82 4.20
N GLN A 243 -22.67 -19.07 4.26
CA GLN A 243 -23.27 -18.45 3.07
C GLN A 243 -22.44 -17.26 2.57
N ILE A 244 -21.51 -16.73 3.38
CA ILE A 244 -20.59 -15.66 2.99
C ILE A 244 -19.78 -16.02 1.73
N LEU A 245 -19.50 -17.30 1.50
CA LEU A 245 -18.78 -17.74 0.30
C LEU A 245 -19.59 -17.52 -0.99
N ARG A 246 -20.93 -17.48 -0.91
CA ARG A 246 -21.77 -17.15 -2.07
C ARG A 246 -21.65 -15.67 -2.47
N ALA A 247 -21.27 -14.81 -1.52
CA ALA A 247 -21.07 -13.39 -1.75
C ALA A 247 -19.82 -13.05 -2.57
N VAL A 248 -18.99 -14.04 -2.93
CA VAL A 248 -17.97 -13.92 -3.98
C VAL A 248 -18.60 -13.55 -5.35
N SER A 249 -19.86 -13.89 -5.57
CA SER A 249 -20.56 -13.53 -6.80
C SER A 249 -20.65 -12.00 -6.98
N PRO A 250 -20.30 -11.46 -8.17
CA PRO A 250 -20.35 -10.01 -8.43
C PRO A 250 -21.77 -9.44 -8.39
N LEU A 251 -22.79 -10.30 -8.37
CA LEU A 251 -24.19 -9.89 -8.24
C LEU A 251 -24.45 -9.11 -6.95
N TYR A 252 -23.78 -9.48 -5.84
CA TYR A 252 -23.92 -8.78 -4.56
C TYR A 252 -23.28 -7.38 -4.61
N MET A 253 -22.07 -7.26 -5.18
CA MET A 253 -21.45 -5.96 -5.46
C MET A 253 -22.34 -5.07 -6.34
N LEU A 254 -22.97 -5.62 -7.39
CA LEU A 254 -23.86 -4.85 -8.26
C LEU A 254 -25.13 -4.37 -7.53
N ARG A 255 -25.66 -5.16 -6.58
CA ARG A 255 -26.78 -4.73 -5.72
C ARG A 255 -26.36 -3.59 -4.81
N PHE A 256 -25.18 -3.68 -4.19
CA PHE A 256 -24.62 -2.61 -3.38
C PHE A 256 -24.53 -1.29 -4.16
N VAL A 257 -23.97 -1.34 -5.38
CA VAL A 257 -23.82 -0.16 -6.25
C VAL A 257 -25.18 0.39 -6.70
N LYS A 258 -26.14 -0.48 -7.02
CA LYS A 258 -27.47 -0.04 -7.50
C LYS A 258 -28.25 0.72 -6.43
N ASN A 259 -28.03 0.41 -5.16
CA ASN A 259 -28.71 1.02 -4.03
C ASN A 259 -27.89 2.14 -3.35
N ILE A 260 -26.95 2.76 -4.07
CA ILE A 260 -26.04 3.75 -3.48
C ILE A 260 -26.83 4.96 -2.93
N ASN A 261 -26.63 5.24 -1.65
CA ASN A 261 -27.19 6.37 -0.93
C ASN A 261 -26.04 7.09 -0.22
N PHE A 262 -26.30 8.25 0.39
CA PHE A 262 -25.29 8.98 1.18
C PHE A 262 -24.64 8.09 2.28
N ARG A 263 -25.41 7.16 2.86
CA ARG A 263 -24.91 6.12 3.78
C ARG A 263 -23.88 5.20 3.12
N HIS A 264 -24.20 4.63 1.96
CA HIS A 264 -23.31 3.74 1.21
C HIS A 264 -22.04 4.47 0.71
N TRP A 265 -22.11 5.79 0.51
CA TRP A 265 -20.92 6.59 0.20
C TRP A 265 -19.89 6.59 1.33
N LYS A 266 -20.32 6.62 2.60
CA LYS A 266 -19.42 6.47 3.76
C LYS A 266 -18.81 5.07 3.82
N LEU A 267 -19.59 4.03 3.53
CA LEU A 267 -19.11 2.64 3.47
C LEU A 267 -18.05 2.45 2.38
N LEU A 268 -18.21 3.13 1.23
CA LEU A 268 -17.24 3.08 0.13
C LEU A 268 -15.84 3.55 0.55
N SER A 269 -15.76 4.53 1.44
CA SER A 269 -14.49 4.99 2.03
C SER A 269 -13.76 3.90 2.80
N SER A 270 -14.51 3.14 3.59
CA SER A 270 -13.96 1.99 4.33
C SER A 270 -13.50 0.89 3.38
N ILE A 271 -14.27 0.63 2.30
CA ILE A 271 -13.88 -0.35 1.27
C ILE A 271 -12.58 0.08 0.57
N VAL A 272 -12.40 1.35 0.21
CA VAL A 272 -11.17 1.83 -0.44
C VAL A 272 -9.94 1.64 0.47
N LEU A 273 -10.11 1.65 1.79
CA LEU A 273 -8.99 1.38 2.71
C LEU A 273 -8.46 -0.05 2.59
N CYS A 274 -9.22 -1.01 2.04
CA CYS A 274 -8.75 -2.39 1.85
C CYS A 274 -7.64 -2.52 0.78
N ILE A 275 -7.54 -1.55 -0.14
CA ILE A 275 -6.50 -1.49 -1.17
C ILE A 275 -5.33 -0.58 -0.79
N ALA A 276 -5.40 0.09 0.36
CA ALA A 276 -4.32 0.92 0.85
C ALA A 276 -3.05 0.07 1.03
N GLY A 277 -1.93 0.54 0.46
CA GLY A 277 -0.68 -0.21 0.40
C GLY A 277 -0.49 -1.08 -0.85
N SER A 278 -1.49 -1.23 -1.71
CA SER A 278 -1.29 -1.86 -3.04
C SER A 278 -0.36 -1.03 -3.95
N GLU A 279 -0.28 0.27 -3.71
CA GLU A 279 0.64 1.21 -4.36
C GLU A 279 2.11 0.86 -4.09
N ALA A 280 2.43 0.35 -2.89
CA ALA A 280 3.78 -0.06 -2.53
C ALA A 280 4.27 -1.21 -3.42
N MET A 281 3.37 -2.08 -3.89
CA MET A 281 3.73 -3.13 -4.86
C MET A 281 4.35 -2.54 -6.13
N TYR A 282 3.94 -1.35 -6.54
CA TYR A 282 4.49 -0.67 -7.70
C TYR A 282 5.65 0.26 -7.35
N ALA A 283 5.54 1.02 -6.27
CA ALA A 283 6.60 1.95 -5.85
C ALA A 283 7.91 1.23 -5.52
N ASP A 284 7.85 0.00 -4.98
CA ASP A 284 9.04 -0.74 -4.54
C ASP A 284 9.61 -1.70 -5.59
N LEU A 285 9.25 -1.53 -6.87
CA LEU A 285 9.79 -2.34 -7.96
C LEU A 285 11.32 -2.19 -8.10
N GLY A 286 11.87 -1.04 -7.71
CA GLY A 286 13.32 -0.80 -7.66
C GLY A 286 14.04 -1.65 -6.59
N HIS A 287 13.32 -2.15 -5.59
CA HIS A 287 13.87 -2.97 -4.50
C HIS A 287 13.70 -4.48 -4.72
N PHE A 288 12.64 -4.88 -5.43
CA PHE A 288 12.21 -6.28 -5.54
C PHE A 288 11.87 -6.66 -6.98
N SER A 289 12.17 -7.90 -7.36
CA SER A 289 11.82 -8.35 -8.71
C SER A 289 10.31 -8.56 -8.87
N LYS A 290 9.80 -8.24 -10.07
CA LYS A 290 8.39 -8.44 -10.47
C LYS A 290 7.88 -9.84 -10.15
N ARG A 291 8.72 -10.87 -10.33
CA ARG A 291 8.38 -12.26 -10.06
C ARG A 291 8.20 -12.53 -8.57
N SER A 292 9.09 -11.98 -7.75
CA SER A 292 9.00 -12.11 -6.29
C SER A 292 7.69 -11.53 -5.76
N ILE A 293 7.37 -10.29 -6.15
CA ILE A 293 6.15 -9.57 -5.77
C ILE A 293 4.91 -10.38 -6.19
N LYS A 294 4.87 -10.89 -7.43
CA LYS A 294 3.75 -11.68 -7.93
C LYS A 294 3.53 -12.97 -7.15
N ILE A 295 4.58 -13.74 -6.90
CA ILE A 295 4.48 -15.02 -6.18
C ILE A 295 3.97 -14.77 -4.77
N THR A 296 4.59 -13.83 -4.04
CA THR A 296 4.20 -13.50 -2.67
C THR A 296 2.74 -13.02 -2.60
N PHE A 297 2.33 -12.14 -3.52
CA PHE A 297 0.97 -11.63 -3.51
C PHE A 297 -0.07 -12.70 -3.85
N ILE A 298 0.08 -13.34 -5.01
CA ILE A 298 -0.96 -14.24 -5.57
C ILE A 298 -1.07 -15.52 -4.74
N CYS A 299 0.06 -16.09 -4.33
CA CYS A 299 0.07 -17.38 -3.65
C CYS A 299 -0.14 -17.27 -2.13
N PHE A 300 0.12 -16.11 -1.52
CA PHE A 300 0.07 -15.97 -0.07
C PHE A 300 -0.79 -14.80 0.41
N VAL A 301 -0.42 -13.55 0.13
CA VAL A 301 -1.11 -12.38 0.73
C VAL A 301 -2.57 -12.29 0.29
N TYR A 302 -2.85 -12.45 -1.01
CA TYR A 302 -4.19 -12.37 -1.57
C TYR A 302 -5.18 -13.38 -0.97
N PRO A 303 -4.93 -14.72 -1.00
CA PRO A 303 -5.88 -15.68 -0.44
C PRO A 303 -6.09 -15.53 1.06
N VAL A 304 -5.04 -15.17 1.80
CA VAL A 304 -5.08 -14.94 3.25
C VAL A 304 -5.96 -13.73 3.60
N LEU A 305 -5.82 -12.62 2.87
CA LEU A 305 -6.65 -11.42 3.08
C LEU A 305 -8.11 -11.69 2.75
N LEU A 306 -8.40 -12.37 1.64
CA LEU A 306 -9.77 -12.75 1.30
C LEU A 306 -10.41 -13.61 2.38
N LEU A 307 -9.67 -14.59 2.91
CA LEU A 307 -10.17 -15.45 3.97
C LEU A 307 -10.45 -14.68 5.26
N THR A 308 -9.61 -13.69 5.56
CA THR A 308 -9.78 -12.82 6.73
C THR A 308 -11.03 -11.95 6.59
N TYR A 309 -11.21 -11.25 5.46
CA TYR A 309 -12.38 -10.42 5.22
C TYR A 309 -13.68 -11.24 5.17
N ALA A 310 -13.63 -12.45 4.60
CA ALA A 310 -14.76 -13.37 4.59
C ALA A 310 -15.15 -13.80 6.01
N GLY A 311 -14.17 -14.14 6.85
CA GLY A 311 -14.41 -14.53 8.24
C GLY A 311 -14.89 -13.38 9.13
N GLN A 312 -14.34 -12.17 8.96
CA GLN A 312 -14.84 -10.99 9.66
C GLN A 312 -16.29 -10.69 9.28
N SER A 313 -16.59 -10.72 7.98
CA SER A 313 -17.95 -10.47 7.49
C SER A 313 -18.92 -11.55 7.98
N ALA A 314 -18.50 -12.82 8.02
CA ALA A 314 -19.30 -13.91 8.58
C ALA A 314 -19.60 -13.72 10.07
N PHE A 315 -18.63 -13.23 10.84
CA PHE A 315 -18.80 -12.93 12.26
C PHE A 315 -19.78 -11.77 12.47
N ILE A 316 -19.62 -10.66 11.75
CA ILE A 316 -20.49 -9.48 11.85
C ILE A 316 -21.92 -9.81 11.42
N SER A 317 -22.10 -10.63 10.39
CA SER A 317 -23.42 -11.10 9.92
C SER A 317 -24.23 -11.78 11.04
N LYS A 318 -23.56 -12.49 11.96
CA LYS A 318 -24.19 -13.20 13.08
C LYS A 318 -24.48 -12.31 14.29
N TYR A 319 -23.63 -11.31 14.55
CA TYR A 319 -23.72 -10.43 15.72
C TYR A 319 -24.11 -8.98 15.37
N ILE A 320 -24.94 -8.83 14.33
CA ILE A 320 -25.41 -7.53 13.86
C ILE A 320 -26.15 -6.80 15.00
N GLY A 321 -25.80 -5.53 15.22
CA GLY A 321 -26.35 -4.71 16.32
C GLY A 321 -25.43 -4.55 17.54
N THR A 322 -24.33 -5.31 17.60
CA THR A 322 -23.26 -5.11 18.60
C THR A 322 -22.12 -4.31 17.96
N ALA A 323 -21.86 -3.08 18.43
CA ALA A 323 -20.82 -2.22 17.87
C ALA A 323 -19.43 -2.87 17.94
N GLU A 324 -19.18 -3.61 19.02
CA GLU A 324 -17.94 -4.35 19.27
C GLU A 324 -17.69 -5.45 18.23
N ALA A 325 -18.73 -5.96 17.54
CA ALA A 325 -18.57 -7.03 16.55
C ALA A 325 -17.76 -6.62 15.31
N PHE A 326 -17.61 -5.33 15.05
CA PHE A 326 -16.78 -4.80 13.96
C PHE A 326 -15.28 -4.79 14.31
N HIS A 327 -14.92 -4.95 15.58
CA HIS A 327 -13.54 -5.10 16.01
C HIS A 327 -13.07 -6.53 15.72
N LEU A 328 -11.91 -6.64 15.06
CA LEU A 328 -11.36 -7.96 14.70
C LEU A 328 -11.03 -8.83 15.93
N SER A 329 -10.69 -8.21 17.06
CA SER A 329 -10.39 -8.88 18.33
C SER A 329 -11.59 -9.63 18.94
N GLU A 330 -12.80 -9.09 18.80
CA GLU A 330 -14.03 -9.71 19.31
C GLU A 330 -14.41 -10.98 18.58
N SER A 331 -13.88 -11.16 17.37
CA SER A 331 -14.05 -12.41 16.63
C SER A 331 -13.31 -13.60 17.25
N MET A 332 -12.52 -13.37 18.32
CA MET A 332 -11.75 -14.40 19.02
C MET A 332 -12.45 -14.89 20.30
N PRO A 333 -12.63 -16.22 20.49
CA PRO A 333 -13.45 -16.75 21.58
C PRO A 333 -12.81 -16.70 22.97
N ASN A 334 -11.46 -16.60 23.07
CA ASN A 334 -10.74 -16.69 24.34
C ASN A 334 -9.93 -15.41 24.62
N LYS A 335 -9.98 -14.91 25.87
CA LYS A 335 -9.22 -13.73 26.32
C LYS A 335 -7.71 -13.84 26.11
N THR A 336 -7.14 -15.03 26.27
CA THR A 336 -5.70 -15.25 26.00
C THR A 336 -5.35 -15.05 24.53
N LEU A 337 -6.25 -15.42 23.61
CA LEU A 337 -6.08 -15.20 22.18
C LEU A 337 -6.26 -13.72 21.83
N GLN A 338 -7.15 -13.01 22.52
CA GLN A 338 -7.30 -11.55 22.38
C GLN A 338 -6.02 -10.80 22.82
N HIS A 339 -5.39 -11.18 23.93
CA HIS A 339 -4.10 -10.58 24.32
C HIS A 339 -2.99 -10.89 23.30
N LEU A 340 -2.91 -12.14 22.82
CA LEU A 340 -1.96 -12.51 21.77
C LEU A 340 -2.22 -11.73 20.48
N PHE A 341 -3.49 -11.54 20.11
CA PHE A 341 -3.91 -10.73 18.98
C PHE A 341 -3.45 -9.29 19.12
N ALA A 342 -3.62 -8.68 20.29
CA ALA A 342 -3.27 -7.28 20.51
C ALA A 342 -1.75 -7.03 20.40
N VAL A 343 -0.92 -7.97 20.89
CA VAL A 343 0.53 -7.92 20.71
C VAL A 343 0.92 -8.11 19.24
N LEU A 344 0.32 -9.10 18.56
CA LEU A 344 0.61 -9.36 17.14
C LEU A 344 0.14 -8.23 16.23
N SER A 345 -1.00 -7.60 16.53
CA SER A 345 -1.54 -6.48 15.76
C SER A 345 -0.67 -5.23 15.93
N LEU A 346 -0.16 -4.96 17.15
CA LEU A 346 0.79 -3.88 17.39
C LEU A 346 2.07 -4.08 16.57
N LEU A 347 2.64 -5.28 16.61
CA LEU A 347 3.85 -5.60 15.83
C LEU A 347 3.59 -5.53 14.32
N ALA A 348 2.48 -6.09 13.84
CA ALA A 348 2.11 -6.03 12.42
C ALA A 348 1.88 -4.58 11.97
N SER A 349 1.25 -3.76 12.80
CA SER A 349 1.00 -2.36 12.49
C SER A 349 2.28 -1.54 12.46
N ALA A 350 3.25 -1.82 13.33
CA ALA A 350 4.59 -1.24 13.24
C ALA A 350 5.28 -1.61 11.92
N VAL A 351 5.15 -2.85 11.44
CA VAL A 351 5.66 -3.24 10.11
C VAL A 351 4.92 -2.50 8.98
N GLY A 352 3.60 -2.32 9.11
CA GLY A 352 2.80 -1.53 8.16
C GLY A 352 3.28 -0.08 8.04
N SER A 353 3.64 0.54 9.16
CA SER A 353 4.21 1.89 9.22
C SER A 353 5.58 1.98 8.56
N GLN A 354 6.43 0.95 8.68
CA GLN A 354 7.72 0.93 7.98
C GLN A 354 7.57 0.80 6.46
N ALA A 355 6.59 0.03 5.98
CA ALA A 355 6.32 -0.12 4.55
C ALA A 355 6.01 1.25 3.89
N THR A 356 5.15 2.06 4.52
CA THR A 356 4.77 3.38 3.98
C THR A 356 5.93 4.37 4.05
N ILE A 357 6.74 4.34 5.10
CA ILE A 357 7.96 5.17 5.22
C ILE A 357 8.95 4.84 4.09
N THR A 358 9.15 3.55 3.80
CA THR A 358 10.06 3.09 2.75
C THR A 358 9.58 3.53 1.37
N ALA A 359 8.28 3.37 1.09
CA ALA A 359 7.66 3.88 -0.13
C ALA A 359 7.84 5.41 -0.26
N GLY A 360 7.74 6.15 0.84
CA GLY A 360 8.02 7.58 0.89
C GLY A 360 9.46 7.93 0.46
N PHE A 361 10.47 7.18 0.90
CA PHE A 361 11.86 7.39 0.47
C PHE A 361 12.05 7.12 -1.03
N SER A 362 11.43 6.06 -1.56
CA SER A 362 11.45 5.74 -2.99
C SER A 362 10.86 6.90 -3.82
N ILE A 363 9.71 7.45 -3.42
CA ILE A 363 9.06 8.57 -4.10
C ILE A 363 9.91 9.85 -4.04
N ILE A 364 10.50 10.19 -2.90
CA ILE A 364 11.36 11.38 -2.82
C ILE A 364 12.59 11.25 -3.73
N ASN A 365 13.19 10.05 -3.82
CA ASN A 365 14.30 9.81 -4.74
C ASN A 365 13.88 10.02 -6.20
N GLN A 366 12.68 9.56 -6.58
CA GLN A 366 12.12 9.79 -7.92
C GLN A 366 11.82 11.27 -8.18
N CYS A 367 11.25 12.00 -7.22
CA CYS A 367 11.01 13.43 -7.32
C CYS A 367 12.31 14.22 -7.55
N GLN A 368 13.39 13.83 -6.86
CA GLN A 368 14.71 14.44 -6.99
C GLN A 368 15.30 14.20 -8.38
N ALA A 369 15.17 12.99 -8.93
CA ALA A 369 15.59 12.67 -10.29
C ALA A 369 14.89 13.53 -11.36
N LEU A 370 13.66 13.95 -11.08
CA LEU A 370 12.84 14.79 -11.96
C LEU A 370 12.96 16.30 -11.67
N ASN A 371 13.86 16.71 -10.76
CA ASN A 371 14.00 18.11 -10.30
C ASN A 371 12.71 18.71 -9.68
N CYS A 372 11.77 17.86 -9.24
CA CYS A 372 10.55 18.29 -8.56
C CYS A 372 10.74 18.45 -7.04
N PHE A 373 11.88 18.03 -6.49
CA PHE A 373 12.21 18.14 -5.07
C PHE A 373 13.63 18.70 -4.88
N PRO A 374 13.88 19.52 -3.83
CA PRO A 374 15.22 20.00 -3.53
C PRO A 374 16.19 18.84 -3.31
N ARG A 375 17.49 19.06 -3.62
CA ARG A 375 18.51 18.03 -3.49
C ARG A 375 18.66 17.62 -2.03
N VAL A 376 18.26 16.40 -1.71
CA VAL A 376 18.45 15.77 -0.39
C VAL A 376 19.54 14.70 -0.46
N LYS A 377 20.13 14.38 0.68
CA LYS A 377 21.18 13.36 0.77
C LYS A 377 20.55 11.97 0.68
N VAL A 378 20.71 11.32 -0.46
CA VAL A 378 20.29 9.93 -0.68
C VAL A 378 21.43 8.98 -0.32
N VAL A 379 21.20 8.10 0.66
CA VAL A 379 22.13 7.03 1.04
C VAL A 379 21.62 5.71 0.48
N HIS A 380 22.37 5.12 -0.45
CA HIS A 380 22.09 3.80 -0.97
C HIS A 380 22.52 2.76 0.07
N THR A 381 21.57 1.98 0.56
CA THR A 381 21.77 1.01 1.66
C THR A 381 22.27 -0.36 1.17
N SER A 382 22.31 -0.57 -0.15
CA SER A 382 22.88 -1.77 -0.78
C SER A 382 23.71 -1.42 -2.00
N GLU A 383 24.87 -2.06 -2.13
CA GLU A 383 25.76 -1.93 -3.30
C GLU A 383 25.23 -2.71 -4.52
N GLN A 384 24.23 -3.58 -4.34
CA GLN A 384 23.73 -4.49 -5.37
C GLN A 384 22.36 -4.08 -5.95
N ILE A 385 21.59 -3.24 -5.25
CA ILE A 385 20.24 -2.82 -5.65
C ILE A 385 20.13 -1.31 -5.46
N LEU A 386 20.13 -0.57 -6.57
CA LEU A 386 20.06 0.90 -6.59
C LEU A 386 18.77 1.44 -5.96
N GLY A 387 17.66 0.69 -5.99
CA GLY A 387 16.39 1.12 -5.38
C GLY A 387 16.43 1.23 -3.86
N GLN A 388 17.39 0.60 -3.16
CA GLN A 388 17.45 0.58 -1.68
C GLN A 388 17.90 1.90 -1.07
N VAL A 389 16.98 2.86 -0.99
CA VAL A 389 17.24 4.25 -0.61
C VAL A 389 16.84 4.54 0.85
N TYR A 390 17.76 5.15 1.60
CA TYR A 390 17.51 5.80 2.87
C TYR A 390 17.80 7.29 2.76
N VAL A 391 16.84 8.13 3.16
CA VAL A 391 16.97 9.59 3.14
C VAL A 391 16.89 10.12 4.57
N PRO A 392 18.03 10.39 5.24
CA PRO A 392 18.05 10.75 6.66
C PRO A 392 17.18 11.98 6.99
N ASP A 393 17.27 13.03 6.17
CA ASP A 393 16.55 14.29 6.41
C ASP A 393 15.03 14.09 6.36
N VAL A 394 14.56 13.30 5.40
CA VAL A 394 13.14 12.95 5.24
C VAL A 394 12.66 12.06 6.39
N ASN A 395 13.50 11.12 6.85
CA ASN A 395 13.18 10.26 7.98
C ASN A 395 12.93 11.07 9.26
N TRP A 396 13.78 12.06 9.55
CA TRP A 396 13.58 12.98 10.68
C TRP A 396 12.33 13.85 10.51
N PHE A 397 12.06 14.30 9.29
CA PHE A 397 10.86 15.07 8.98
C PHE A 397 9.58 14.25 9.21
N PHE A 398 9.49 13.03 8.68
CA PHE A 398 8.37 12.12 8.91
C PHE A 398 8.19 11.83 10.40
N MET A 399 9.28 11.52 11.11
CA MET A 399 9.19 11.24 12.54
C MET A 399 8.60 12.42 13.32
N THR A 400 9.08 13.63 13.06
CA THR A 400 8.60 14.84 13.74
C THR A 400 7.13 15.08 13.47
N LEU A 401 6.70 14.94 12.20
CA LEU A 401 5.32 15.18 11.80
C LEU A 401 4.38 14.10 12.35
N SER A 402 4.77 12.83 12.30
CA SER A 402 4.00 11.73 12.89
C SER A 402 3.87 11.88 14.41
N LEU A 403 4.93 12.29 15.12
CA LEU A 403 4.87 12.61 16.54
C LEU A 403 3.96 13.80 16.84
N ALA A 404 4.03 14.87 16.04
CA ALA A 404 3.17 16.04 16.21
C ALA A 404 1.68 15.68 16.04
N ILE A 405 1.35 14.83 15.07
CA ILE A 405 -0.02 14.34 14.85
C ILE A 405 -0.46 13.45 16.01
N THR A 406 0.40 12.54 16.47
CA THR A 406 0.14 11.62 17.59
C THR A 406 -0.12 12.37 18.91
N ILE A 407 0.63 13.45 19.17
CA ILE A 407 0.47 14.29 20.37
C ILE A 407 -0.72 15.25 20.23
N GLY A 408 -0.95 15.78 19.02
CA GLY A 408 -1.96 16.82 18.78
C GLY A 408 -3.39 16.30 18.61
N LEU A 409 -3.57 15.05 18.19
CA LEU A 409 -4.90 14.47 17.92
C LEU A 409 -5.24 13.37 18.92
N HIS A 410 -6.19 13.66 19.81
CA HIS A 410 -6.67 12.71 20.81
C HIS A 410 -7.78 11.76 20.29
N ASP A 411 -8.36 12.01 19.11
CA ASP A 411 -9.47 11.21 18.54
C ASP A 411 -9.07 10.51 17.24
N VAL A 412 -8.79 9.22 17.37
CA VAL A 412 -8.17 8.37 16.34
C VAL A 412 -9.21 7.87 15.34
N SER A 413 -10.46 7.68 15.80
CA SER A 413 -11.56 7.22 14.95
C SER A 413 -11.91 8.27 13.89
N GLN A 414 -11.90 9.54 14.28
CA GLN A 414 -12.11 10.64 13.32
C GLN A 414 -10.95 10.76 12.32
N LEU A 415 -9.71 10.56 12.76
CA LEU A 415 -8.53 10.64 11.90
C LEU A 415 -8.51 9.52 10.84
N GLY A 416 -8.85 8.29 11.22
CA GLY A 416 -8.98 7.17 10.29
C GLY A 416 -10.07 7.41 9.24
N LYS A 417 -11.26 7.88 9.66
CA LYS A 417 -12.36 8.25 8.76
C LYS A 417 -12.00 9.39 7.81
N ALA A 418 -11.33 10.42 8.32
CA ALA A 418 -10.86 11.55 7.51
C ALA A 418 -9.82 11.12 6.47
N THR A 419 -8.87 10.28 6.88
CA THR A 419 -7.85 9.72 5.99
C THR A 419 -8.52 8.92 4.87
N GLY A 420 -9.42 7.98 5.20
CA GLY A 420 -10.18 7.21 4.20
C GLY A 420 -10.95 8.10 3.22
N MET A 421 -11.60 9.17 3.70
CA MET A 421 -12.31 10.11 2.83
C MET A 421 -11.37 10.83 1.87
N VAL A 422 -10.17 11.24 2.31
CA VAL A 422 -9.16 11.84 1.44
C VAL A 422 -8.72 10.83 0.36
N PHE A 423 -8.51 9.57 0.74
CA PHE A 423 -8.19 8.51 -0.21
C PHE A 423 -9.27 8.35 -1.27
N VAL A 424 -10.55 8.30 -0.90
CA VAL A 424 -11.65 8.21 -1.89
C VAL A 424 -11.65 9.40 -2.84
N HIS A 425 -11.55 10.62 -2.33
CA HIS A 425 -11.62 11.82 -3.16
C HIS A 425 -10.48 11.85 -4.18
N VAL A 426 -9.27 11.47 -3.77
CA VAL A 426 -8.15 11.48 -4.70
C VAL A 426 -8.17 10.29 -5.64
N PHE A 427 -8.56 9.08 -5.18
CA PHE A 427 -8.77 7.95 -6.08
C PHE A 427 -9.85 8.23 -7.13
N TYR A 428 -10.92 8.93 -6.75
CA TYR A 428 -11.96 9.41 -7.68
C TYR A 428 -11.44 10.45 -8.68
N VAL A 429 -10.44 11.25 -8.30
CA VAL A 429 -9.79 12.22 -9.20
C VAL A 429 -8.73 11.56 -10.10
N ILE A 430 -8.12 10.46 -9.65
CA ILE A 430 -7.05 9.73 -10.36
C ILE A 430 -7.59 8.67 -11.34
N ILE A 431 -8.71 8.02 -11.03
CA ILE A 431 -9.42 7.08 -11.91
C ILE A 431 -10.25 7.87 -12.93
#